data_AF-A0A0N4URY3-F1
#
_entry.id   AF-A0A0N4URY3-F1
#
_cell.length_a   1.000
_cell.length_b   1.000
_cell.length_c   1.000
_cell.angle_alpha   90.00
_cell.angle_beta   90.00
_cell.angle_gamma   90.00
#
_symmetry.space_group_name_H-M   'P 1'
#
loop_
_entity.id
_entity.type
_entity.pdbx_description
1 polymer ?
#
loop_
_entity_poly.entity_id
_entity_poly.type
_entity_poly.pdbx_seq_one_letter_code
_entity_poly.pdbx_strand_id
1 'polypeptide(L)'
;LNCNEQPCIAGQNIMANCYYDGESCGSNMIFETVIRLYSPIGIGFVKCVLLCSCISTEFIIVNGQCVRNSRKEIGIESQNFECKQKNCALGETIIDPSCAQIGTKCGTNMIFQIADKLKSFNSTALLTKCILRCDCDSGNFIEKNGQCMKVFDEPNTTLSNLLTASKRDYKQQNHALGKITMAFPCVQVGRKCGINMIFKIIDRMEPLSSAPWLTKCIMKCSCDNDNFIENKGKCVKIFDDRITISSSQQSSNQLNLGIRLILISATFLTFDKPKPNFSCHRFVIAVWHKKLLQVTFDPSCQQIGNKCGLNMVFNLIVQILINSCFIRCECEYGFVEKDGQCLRHSIFREVTTTNEDFIASDLPRINEKFYNSDCRQTQLACGRNMKIISIWKNPVDQQNRFACTQFCACNDGFVEINGRCKRVKQF
;
A
#
# COMPACT_ATOMS: atom_id res chain seq x y z
N LEU A 1 3.35 -35.72 -6.07
CA LEU A 1 2.63 -34.58 -6.70
C LEU A 1 3.51 -34.03 -7.80
N ASN A 2 2.93 -33.71 -8.96
CA ASN A 2 3.66 -33.03 -10.03
C ASN A 2 3.27 -31.55 -10.04
N CYS A 3 4.25 -30.68 -10.25
CA CYS A 3 4.02 -29.26 -10.49
C CYS A 3 3.50 -29.08 -11.91
N ASN A 4 2.18 -29.15 -12.09
CA ASN A 4 1.51 -29.12 -13.40
C ASN A 4 2.01 -30.23 -14.33
N GLU A 5 1.87 -31.49 -13.88
CA GLU A 5 2.27 -32.71 -14.62
C GLU A 5 3.77 -32.89 -14.85
N GLN A 6 4.60 -31.87 -14.54
CA GLN A 6 6.06 -31.95 -14.57
C GLN A 6 6.68 -32.09 -13.17
N PRO A 7 7.91 -32.61 -13.05
CA PRO A 7 8.66 -32.59 -11.80
C PRO A 7 8.81 -31.16 -11.29
N CYS A 8 8.60 -30.94 -9.99
CA CYS A 8 8.82 -29.62 -9.41
C CYS A 8 10.29 -29.25 -9.44
N ILE A 9 10.54 -27.95 -9.68
CA ILE A 9 11.87 -27.36 -9.63
C ILE A 9 12.03 -26.69 -8.26
N ALA A 10 13.17 -26.89 -7.59
CA ALA A 10 13.45 -26.19 -6.35
C ALA A 10 13.45 -24.67 -6.57
N GLY A 11 12.74 -23.95 -5.71
CA GLY A 11 12.45 -22.51 -5.85
C GLY A 11 11.12 -22.19 -6.54
N GLN A 12 10.42 -23.20 -7.10
CA GLN A 12 9.15 -22.99 -7.78
C GLN A 12 7.99 -22.81 -6.77
N ASN A 13 7.19 -21.78 -7.00
CA ASN A 13 5.92 -21.57 -6.27
C ASN A 13 4.76 -22.24 -7.02
N ILE A 14 3.91 -22.94 -6.29
CA ILE A 14 2.65 -23.48 -6.80
C ILE A 14 1.47 -23.09 -5.90
N MET A 15 0.27 -23.04 -6.46
CA MET A 15 -0.95 -22.87 -5.68
C MET A 15 -1.68 -24.20 -5.57
N ALA A 16 -1.69 -24.78 -4.37
CA ALA A 16 -2.33 -26.08 -4.11
C ALA A 16 -3.09 -26.05 -2.78
N ASN A 17 -3.66 -27.18 -2.35
CA ASN A 17 -4.24 -27.27 -1.01
C ASN A 17 -3.14 -27.20 0.04
N CYS A 18 -3.40 -26.52 1.16
CA CYS A 18 -2.44 -26.39 2.26
C CYS A 18 -2.04 -27.70 2.93
N TYR A 19 -2.79 -28.78 2.68
CA TYR A 19 -2.42 -30.12 3.15
C TYR A 19 -1.07 -30.59 2.59
N TYR A 20 -0.61 -30.06 1.45
CA TYR A 20 0.69 -30.43 0.90
C TYR A 20 1.88 -29.77 1.60
N ASP A 21 1.66 -28.94 2.62
CA ASP A 21 2.73 -28.38 3.44
C ASP A 21 3.53 -29.50 4.14
N GLY A 22 4.84 -29.55 3.90
CA GLY A 22 5.74 -30.60 4.38
C GLY A 22 5.79 -31.86 3.50
N GLU A 23 4.90 -32.00 2.51
CA GLU A 23 4.92 -33.13 1.58
C GLU A 23 6.09 -33.01 0.58
N SER A 24 6.58 -34.15 0.10
CA SER A 24 7.67 -34.17 -0.87
C SER A 24 7.22 -33.61 -2.22
N CYS A 25 7.96 -32.63 -2.72
CA CYS A 25 7.80 -32.08 -4.07
C CYS A 25 8.86 -32.58 -5.06
N GLY A 26 9.82 -33.39 -4.60
CA GLY A 26 10.92 -33.92 -5.39
C GLY A 26 11.99 -34.59 -4.52
N SER A 27 13.05 -35.13 -5.15
CA SER A 27 14.17 -35.74 -4.42
C SER A 27 14.88 -34.71 -3.55
N ASN A 28 14.88 -34.92 -2.24
CA ASN A 28 15.41 -34.00 -1.22
C ASN A 28 14.71 -32.64 -1.22
N MET A 29 13.44 -32.58 -1.63
CA MET A 29 12.64 -31.36 -1.64
C MET A 29 11.32 -31.56 -0.91
N ILE A 30 10.84 -30.49 -0.28
CA ILE A 30 9.54 -30.43 0.40
C ILE A 30 8.80 -29.17 0.00
N PHE A 31 7.48 -29.22 0.02
CA PHE A 31 6.67 -28.02 -0.08
C PHE A 31 6.65 -27.27 1.25
N GLU A 32 6.94 -25.97 1.21
CA GLU A 32 6.81 -25.05 2.33
C GLU A 32 5.73 -24.01 2.04
N THR A 33 4.80 -23.84 2.97
CA THR A 33 3.79 -22.80 2.85
C THR A 33 4.39 -21.40 2.98
N VAL A 34 4.31 -20.63 1.90
CA VAL A 34 4.69 -19.21 1.90
C VAL A 34 3.49 -18.34 2.28
N ILE A 35 2.31 -18.65 1.74
CA ILE A 35 1.09 -17.86 1.93
C ILE A 35 -0.11 -18.81 2.05
N ARG A 36 -0.97 -18.63 3.06
CA ARG A 36 -2.29 -19.27 3.11
C ARG A 36 -3.37 -18.33 2.57
N LEU A 37 -4.21 -18.83 1.69
CA LEU A 37 -5.33 -18.16 1.06
C LEU A 37 -6.62 -18.80 1.57
N TYR A 38 -7.40 -18.04 2.33
CA TYR A 38 -8.71 -18.46 2.80
C TYR A 38 -9.78 -18.03 1.80
N SER A 39 -10.58 -18.99 1.34
CA SER A 39 -11.79 -18.68 0.57
C SER A 39 -12.81 -18.02 1.51
N PRO A 40 -13.37 -16.84 1.17
CA PRO A 40 -14.37 -16.16 1.98
C PRO A 40 -15.72 -16.89 2.03
N ILE A 41 -15.94 -17.90 1.17
CA ILE A 41 -17.19 -18.64 1.10
C ILE A 41 -16.99 -20.01 1.76
N GLY A 42 -17.44 -20.07 3.01
CA GLY A 42 -17.77 -21.25 3.83
C GLY A 42 -17.11 -22.58 3.50
N ILE A 43 -16.20 -23.01 4.38
CA ILE A 43 -15.84 -24.40 4.71
C ILE A 43 -15.43 -25.27 3.51
N GLY A 44 -14.12 -25.41 3.28
CA GLY A 44 -13.64 -26.58 2.54
C GLY A 44 -12.17 -26.58 2.15
N PHE A 45 -11.66 -25.50 1.55
CA PHE A 45 -10.34 -25.57 0.93
C PHE A 45 -9.53 -24.31 1.23
N VAL A 46 -8.64 -24.43 2.22
CA VAL A 46 -7.54 -23.47 2.37
C VAL A 46 -6.54 -23.78 1.26
N LYS A 47 -6.39 -22.85 0.31
CA LYS A 47 -5.34 -22.93 -0.70
C LYS A 47 -4.09 -22.29 -0.15
N CYS A 48 -2.93 -22.83 -0.47
CA CYS A 48 -1.63 -22.29 -0.11
C CYS A 48 -0.83 -22.00 -1.37
N VAL A 49 -0.08 -20.91 -1.33
CA VAL A 49 1.10 -20.75 -2.18
C VAL A 49 2.22 -21.52 -1.49
N LEU A 50 2.60 -22.64 -2.09
CA LEU A 50 3.65 -23.54 -1.61
C LEU A 50 4.91 -23.31 -2.44
N LEU A 51 6.05 -23.18 -1.78
CA LEU A 51 7.38 -23.15 -2.37
C LEU A 51 8.00 -24.54 -2.27
N CYS A 52 8.47 -25.10 -3.38
CA CYS A 52 9.28 -26.32 -3.34
C CYS A 52 10.70 -25.95 -2.88
N SER A 53 11.08 -26.23 -1.64
CA SER A 53 12.38 -25.95 -1.04
C SER A 53 13.18 -27.24 -0.84
N CYS A 54 14.48 -27.13 -0.53
CA CYS A 54 15.25 -28.30 -0.11
C CYS A 54 14.87 -28.74 1.30
N ILE A 55 14.75 -30.05 1.52
CA ILE A 55 14.31 -30.66 2.79
C ILE A 55 15.20 -30.28 4.00
N SER A 56 16.46 -29.94 3.76
CA SER A 56 17.38 -29.51 4.80
C SER A 56 18.47 -28.59 4.24
N THR A 57 19.14 -27.87 5.15
CA THR A 57 20.30 -27.01 4.84
C THR A 57 21.57 -27.77 4.43
N GLU A 58 21.52 -29.11 4.39
CA GLU A 58 22.59 -29.94 3.84
C GLU A 58 22.52 -30.01 2.32
N PHE A 59 21.38 -29.64 1.74
CA PHE A 59 21.19 -29.60 0.30
C PHE A 59 21.24 -28.16 -0.19
N ILE A 60 21.83 -27.96 -1.36
CA ILE A 60 21.87 -26.68 -2.07
C ILE A 60 21.15 -26.84 -3.41
N ILE A 61 20.56 -25.74 -3.88
CA ILE A 61 19.87 -25.72 -5.18
C ILE A 61 20.92 -25.56 -6.28
N VAL A 62 21.02 -26.55 -7.16
CA VAL A 62 21.87 -26.54 -8.36
C VAL A 62 21.00 -26.93 -9.54
N ASN A 63 20.86 -26.04 -10.53
CA ASN A 63 20.00 -26.24 -11.69
C ASN A 63 18.56 -26.64 -11.32
N GLY A 64 18.04 -26.06 -10.23
CA GLY A 64 16.68 -26.34 -9.78
C GLY A 64 16.51 -27.71 -9.11
N GLN A 65 17.60 -28.42 -8.81
CA GLN A 65 17.61 -29.66 -8.03
C GLN A 65 18.31 -29.46 -6.68
N CYS A 66 17.86 -30.17 -5.65
CA CYS A 66 18.47 -30.15 -4.33
C CYS A 66 19.55 -31.24 -4.25
N VAL A 67 20.81 -30.82 -4.35
CA VAL A 67 21.98 -31.70 -4.32
C VAL A 67 22.67 -31.59 -2.97
N ARG A 68 23.10 -32.72 -2.40
CA ARG A 68 23.83 -32.73 -1.12
C ARG A 68 25.08 -31.87 -1.27
N ASN A 69 25.26 -30.93 -0.37
CA ASN A 69 26.44 -30.08 -0.30
C ASN A 69 27.62 -30.91 0.21
N SER A 70 28.34 -31.57 -0.71
CA SER A 70 29.50 -32.41 -0.42
C SER A 70 30.68 -31.65 0.22
N ARG A 71 30.60 -30.31 0.32
CA ARG A 71 31.57 -29.52 1.11
C ARG A 71 31.29 -29.51 2.61
N LYS A 72 30.16 -30.04 3.08
CA LYS A 72 29.83 -30.14 4.52
C LYS A 72 30.32 -31.41 5.20
N GLU A 73 30.81 -32.42 4.47
CA GLU A 73 31.31 -33.68 5.07
C GLU A 73 32.75 -33.57 5.62
N ILE A 74 33.39 -32.40 5.48
CA ILE A 74 34.60 -32.05 6.25
C ILE A 74 34.15 -31.20 7.45
N GLY A 75 33.75 -31.87 8.53
CA GLY A 75 33.68 -31.35 9.90
C GLY A 75 33.04 -29.97 10.09
N ILE A 76 31.70 -29.89 10.12
CA ILE A 76 31.05 -28.78 10.85
C ILE A 76 31.02 -29.16 12.33
N GLU A 77 32.18 -29.02 12.96
CA GLU A 77 32.21 -28.30 14.22
C GLU A 77 31.67 -26.89 13.92
N SER A 78 30.72 -26.43 14.72
CA SER A 78 29.99 -25.17 14.54
C SER A 78 30.90 -23.93 14.63
N GLN A 79 31.74 -23.69 13.62
CA GLN A 79 32.63 -22.52 13.49
C GLN A 79 32.07 -21.44 12.55
N ASN A 80 30.78 -21.10 12.71
CA ASN A 80 30.26 -19.78 12.37
C ASN A 80 29.62 -19.30 13.68
N PHE A 81 30.27 -18.46 14.51
CA PHE A 81 30.78 -17.12 14.20
C PHE A 81 32.10 -16.79 14.90
N GLU A 82 33.20 -16.70 14.14
CA GLU A 82 34.40 -16.03 14.62
C GLU A 82 34.39 -14.55 14.21
N CYS A 83 33.57 -13.75 14.89
CA CYS A 83 34.19 -12.53 15.40
C CYS A 83 35.16 -13.01 16.47
N LYS A 84 36.46 -13.06 16.16
CA LYS A 84 37.49 -13.56 17.08
C LYS A 84 37.34 -12.83 18.41
N GLN A 85 36.80 -13.51 19.42
CA GLN A 85 36.67 -13.03 20.80
C GLN A 85 36.00 -11.64 20.96
N LYS A 86 34.72 -11.50 20.58
CA LYS A 86 33.85 -10.33 20.94
C LYS A 86 34.26 -8.97 20.36
N ASN A 87 35.10 -8.95 19.33
CA ASN A 87 35.50 -7.73 18.62
C ASN A 87 35.08 -7.82 17.14
N CYS A 88 33.78 -7.78 16.89
CA CYS A 88 33.25 -7.59 15.54
C CYS A 88 33.51 -6.16 15.05
N ALA A 89 33.75 -6.01 13.74
CA ALA A 89 33.74 -4.69 13.11
C ALA A 89 32.31 -4.17 12.99
N LEU A 90 32.18 -2.83 12.94
CA LEU A 90 30.89 -2.17 12.79
C LEU A 90 30.20 -2.62 11.49
N GLY A 91 28.95 -3.06 11.60
CA GLY A 91 28.15 -3.57 10.49
C GLY A 91 28.34 -5.05 10.16
N GLU A 92 29.29 -5.75 10.79
CA GLU A 92 29.43 -7.21 10.62
C GLU A 92 28.19 -7.94 11.13
N THR A 93 27.82 -9.02 10.42
CA THR A 93 26.65 -9.81 10.76
C THR A 93 27.01 -11.20 11.25
N ILE A 94 26.26 -11.66 12.24
CA ILE A 94 26.34 -13.01 12.78
C ILE A 94 24.98 -13.70 12.74
N ILE A 95 24.95 -15.03 12.72
CA ILE A 95 23.73 -15.85 12.82
C ILE A 95 23.73 -16.47 14.21
N ASP A 96 22.86 -15.98 15.07
CA ASP A 96 22.66 -16.49 16.41
C ASP A 96 21.47 -17.47 16.41
N PRO A 97 21.70 -18.79 16.56
CA PRO A 97 20.64 -19.79 16.50
C PRO A 97 19.64 -19.70 17.65
N SER A 98 19.96 -19.01 18.74
CA SER A 98 19.08 -18.84 19.91
C SER A 98 18.66 -17.39 20.14
N CYS A 99 19.18 -16.45 19.35
CA CYS A 99 19.00 -15.01 19.54
C CYS A 99 19.45 -14.49 20.93
N ALA A 100 20.26 -15.27 21.66
CA ALA A 100 20.70 -14.92 23.02
C ALA A 100 21.67 -13.74 23.06
N GLN A 101 22.33 -13.39 21.95
CA GLN A 101 23.32 -12.33 21.87
C GLN A 101 22.73 -10.94 21.59
N ILE A 102 21.41 -10.81 21.43
CA ILE A 102 20.76 -9.50 21.23
C ILE A 102 21.10 -8.57 22.41
N GLY A 103 21.60 -7.37 22.10
CA GLY A 103 21.99 -6.36 23.08
C GLY A 103 23.32 -6.64 23.79
N THR A 104 23.96 -7.78 23.55
CA THR A 104 25.29 -8.05 24.09
C THR A 104 26.35 -7.27 23.32
N LYS A 105 27.48 -6.96 23.98
CA LYS A 105 28.58 -6.19 23.38
C LYS A 105 29.26 -7.00 22.28
N CYS A 106 29.31 -6.41 21.08
CA CYS A 106 30.02 -6.97 19.93
C CYS A 106 31.32 -6.22 19.61
N GLY A 107 31.60 -5.10 20.30
CA GLY A 107 32.86 -4.38 20.26
C GLY A 107 32.80 -3.10 21.12
N THR A 108 33.81 -2.23 21.02
CA THR A 108 33.86 -0.98 21.78
C THR A 108 32.69 -0.07 21.38
N ASN A 109 31.80 0.22 22.33
CA ASN A 109 30.59 1.04 22.13
C ASN A 109 29.58 0.48 21.12
N MET A 110 29.66 -0.82 20.84
CA MET A 110 28.80 -1.53 19.90
C MET A 110 28.07 -2.69 20.58
N ILE A 111 26.84 -2.93 20.15
CA ILE A 111 25.99 -4.04 20.59
C ILE A 111 25.38 -4.77 19.40
N PHE A 112 25.09 -6.05 19.56
CA PHE A 112 24.35 -6.79 18.54
C PHE A 112 22.89 -6.34 18.48
N GLN A 113 22.46 -5.88 17.32
CA GLN A 113 21.07 -5.58 16.99
C GLN A 113 20.53 -6.61 16.00
N ILE A 114 19.21 -6.79 15.99
CA ILE A 114 18.57 -7.74 15.08
C ILE A 114 18.53 -7.12 13.69
N ALA A 115 19.25 -7.70 12.74
CA ALA A 115 19.13 -7.38 11.33
C ALA A 115 17.96 -8.14 10.68
N ASP A 116 17.82 -9.43 11.01
CA ASP A 116 16.73 -10.27 10.53
C ASP A 116 16.39 -11.42 11.50
N LYS A 117 15.18 -11.98 11.39
CA LYS A 117 14.73 -13.16 12.14
C LYS A 117 14.28 -14.25 11.17
N LEU A 118 15.08 -15.30 11.06
CA LEU A 118 14.76 -16.48 10.29
C LEU A 118 13.98 -17.46 11.18
N LYS A 119 12.72 -17.73 10.81
CA LYS A 119 11.94 -18.80 11.42
C LYS A 119 12.09 -20.05 10.57
N SER A 120 12.71 -21.09 11.12
CA SER A 120 12.76 -22.40 10.48
C SER A 120 11.65 -23.26 11.07
N PHE A 121 10.76 -23.76 10.22
CA PHE A 121 9.77 -24.76 10.61
C PHE A 121 10.38 -26.14 10.39
N ASN A 122 11.14 -26.64 11.38
CA ASN A 122 11.34 -28.08 11.49
C ASN A 122 10.20 -28.64 12.33
N SER A 123 9.61 -29.74 11.85
CA SER A 123 8.28 -30.29 12.14
C SER A 123 7.92 -30.54 13.62
N THR A 124 8.84 -30.30 14.56
CA THR A 124 8.67 -30.55 16.00
C THR A 124 9.18 -29.42 16.90
N ALA A 125 9.94 -28.44 16.39
CA ALA A 125 10.41 -27.30 17.17
C ALA A 125 10.63 -26.06 16.30
N LEU A 126 10.00 -24.95 16.66
CA LEU A 126 10.23 -23.62 16.07
C LEU A 126 11.65 -23.14 16.43
N LEU A 127 12.62 -23.47 15.58
CA LEU A 127 13.97 -22.93 15.69
C LEU A 127 13.97 -21.51 15.11
N THR A 128 14.10 -20.52 15.99
CA THR A 128 14.24 -19.12 15.60
C THR A 128 15.72 -18.79 15.53
N LYS A 129 16.25 -18.56 14.33
CA LYS A 129 17.62 -18.05 14.15
C LYS A 129 17.55 -16.53 13.94
N CYS A 130 18.39 -15.78 14.62
CA CYS A 130 18.52 -14.34 14.38
C CYS A 130 19.76 -14.06 13.55
N ILE A 131 19.63 -13.26 12.50
CA ILE A 131 20.77 -12.58 11.91
C ILE A 131 20.95 -11.30 12.72
N LEU A 132 22.04 -11.23 13.48
CA LEU A 132 22.42 -10.06 14.25
C LEU A 132 23.44 -9.25 13.47
N ARG A 133 23.43 -7.94 13.64
CA ARG A 133 24.42 -7.00 13.12
C ARG A 133 25.06 -6.27 14.28
N CYS A 134 26.37 -6.10 14.26
CA CYS A 134 27.08 -5.29 15.24
C CYS A 134 26.90 -3.80 14.93
N ASP A 135 26.16 -3.07 15.77
CA ASP A 135 25.84 -1.66 15.55
C ASP A 135 26.20 -0.82 16.78
N CYS A 136 26.29 0.51 16.63
CA CYS A 136 26.51 1.38 17.78
C CYS A 136 25.39 1.24 18.82
N ASP A 137 25.76 1.30 20.10
CA ASP A 137 24.78 1.36 21.19
C ASP A 137 24.05 2.71 21.15
N SER A 138 22.90 2.70 20.49
CA SER A 138 22.04 3.86 20.23
C SER A 138 21.62 4.66 21.46
N GLY A 139 21.82 4.12 22.67
CA GLY A 139 21.59 4.86 23.90
C GLY A 139 22.57 6.00 24.15
N ASN A 140 23.85 5.85 23.74
CA ASN A 140 24.93 6.76 24.13
C ASN A 140 25.92 7.09 23.01
N PHE A 141 25.85 6.40 21.87
CA PHE A 141 26.87 6.47 20.83
C PHE A 141 26.26 6.64 19.43
N ILE A 142 26.98 7.36 18.57
CA ILE A 142 26.65 7.55 17.15
C ILE A 142 27.80 7.07 16.28
N GLU A 143 27.46 6.57 15.09
CA GLU A 143 28.44 6.18 14.08
C GLU A 143 29.04 7.42 13.41
N LYS A 144 30.37 7.57 13.47
CA LYS A 144 31.14 8.59 12.77
C LYS A 144 32.41 7.95 12.22
N ASN A 145 32.62 8.03 10.91
CA ASN A 145 33.79 7.47 10.22
C ASN A 145 34.02 5.96 10.50
N GLY A 146 32.94 5.18 10.56
CA GLY A 146 33.02 3.73 10.83
C GLY A 146 33.36 3.37 12.28
N GLN A 147 33.28 4.33 13.22
CA GLN A 147 33.50 4.10 14.65
C GLN A 147 32.33 4.67 15.48
N CYS A 148 32.07 4.07 16.64
CA CYS A 148 31.02 4.52 17.56
C CYS A 148 31.58 5.49 18.61
N MET A 149 31.21 6.77 18.48
CA MET A 149 31.66 7.86 19.36
C MET A 149 30.54 8.30 20.31
N LYS A 150 30.89 8.73 21.54
CA LYS A 150 29.89 9.28 22.48
C LYS A 150 29.35 10.60 21.94
N VAL A 151 28.07 10.84 22.18
CA VAL A 151 27.39 12.08 21.76
C VAL A 151 27.92 13.32 22.50
N PHE A 152 28.68 13.17 23.59
CA PHE A 152 29.07 14.26 24.49
C PHE A 152 30.53 14.73 24.42
N ASP A 153 31.35 14.21 23.50
CA ASP A 153 32.78 14.54 23.48
C ASP A 153 33.13 15.76 22.60
N GLU A 154 32.16 16.57 22.17
CA GLU A 154 32.44 17.84 21.47
C GLU A 154 32.34 19.03 22.46
N PRO A 155 33.47 19.60 22.90
CA PRO A 155 33.45 20.75 23.79
C PRO A 155 33.00 22.00 23.01
N ASN A 156 31.94 22.64 23.51
CA ASN A 156 31.50 24.01 23.18
C ASN A 156 30.55 24.23 21.99
N THR A 157 29.57 23.35 21.77
CA THR A 157 28.33 23.80 21.11
C THR A 157 27.16 23.75 22.09
N THR A 158 26.53 24.91 22.29
CA THR A 158 25.60 25.27 23.37
C THR A 158 24.45 24.28 23.57
N LEU A 159 24.51 23.60 24.71
CA LEU A 159 23.63 22.53 25.18
C LEU A 159 22.14 22.94 25.39
N SER A 160 21.81 24.24 25.32
CA SER A 160 20.42 24.71 25.45
C SER A 160 19.56 24.47 24.21
N ASN A 161 20.17 24.26 23.04
CA ASN A 161 19.43 24.04 21.79
C ASN A 161 19.26 22.56 21.41
N LEU A 162 19.96 21.63 22.10
CA LEU A 162 19.90 20.19 21.82
C LEU A 162 19.02 19.38 22.80
N LEU A 163 18.78 19.89 24.01
CA LEU A 163 18.00 19.15 25.03
C LEU A 163 16.48 19.12 24.75
N THR A 164 16.00 19.87 23.76
CA THR A 164 14.66 19.69 23.18
C THR A 164 14.60 18.63 22.07
N ALA A 165 15.73 18.13 21.56
CA ALA A 165 15.80 17.14 20.48
C ALA A 165 15.98 15.68 20.96
N SER A 166 16.22 15.46 22.26
CA SER A 166 16.50 14.13 22.83
C SER A 166 15.34 13.54 23.65
N LYS A 167 14.11 13.76 23.19
CA LYS A 167 12.97 12.85 23.42
C LYS A 167 12.66 12.17 22.10
N ARG A 168 13.47 11.17 21.69
CA ARG A 168 13.35 10.45 20.38
C ARG A 168 12.56 11.26 19.36
N ASP A 169 13.18 12.29 18.78
CA ASP A 169 12.68 12.84 17.52
C ASP A 169 12.86 11.74 16.46
N TYR A 170 11.92 10.80 16.44
CA TYR A 170 11.47 10.19 15.22
C TYR A 170 11.10 11.39 14.36
N LYS A 171 12.07 11.91 13.57
CA LYS A 171 11.91 13.11 12.71
C LYS A 171 10.52 13.00 12.18
N GLN A 172 9.62 13.82 12.71
CA GLN A 172 8.20 13.65 12.46
C GLN A 172 8.05 14.09 11.02
N GLN A 173 8.22 13.14 10.11
CA GLN A 173 8.10 13.39 8.69
C GLN A 173 6.66 13.84 8.57
N ASN A 174 6.46 15.13 8.29
CA ASN A 174 5.13 15.65 8.06
C ASN A 174 4.60 14.92 6.83
N HIS A 175 3.75 13.93 7.05
CA HIS A 175 3.07 13.22 6.00
C HIS A 175 2.00 14.16 5.46
N ALA A 176 1.88 14.24 4.14
CA ALA A 176 0.78 14.95 3.52
C ALA A 176 -0.55 14.32 3.96
N LEU A 177 -1.57 15.16 4.13
CA LEU A 177 -2.93 14.70 4.40
C LEU A 177 -3.36 13.70 3.32
N GLY A 178 -3.97 12.60 3.73
CA GLY A 178 -4.39 11.52 2.85
C GLY A 178 -3.30 10.52 2.45
N LYS A 179 -2.03 10.76 2.80
CA LYS A 179 -0.94 9.79 2.54
C LYS A 179 -1.25 8.45 3.21
N ILE A 180 -1.25 7.39 2.42
CA ILE A 180 -1.40 6.01 2.88
C ILE A 180 -0.01 5.46 3.21
N THR A 181 0.10 4.80 4.35
CA THR A 181 1.31 4.10 4.78
C THR A 181 0.94 2.72 5.30
N MET A 182 1.92 1.83 5.29
CA MET A 182 1.79 0.50 5.86
C MET A 182 2.86 0.36 6.95
N ALA A 183 2.45 -0.06 8.15
CA ALA A 183 3.36 -0.20 9.28
C ALA A 183 3.18 -1.54 9.99
N PHE A 184 4.31 -2.04 10.50
CA PHE A 184 4.39 -3.17 11.41
C PHE A 184 5.14 -2.80 12.68
N PRO A 185 4.62 -3.14 13.86
CA PRO A 185 3.20 -3.35 14.15
C PRO A 185 2.37 -2.08 13.85
N CYS A 186 1.06 -2.09 14.11
CA CYS A 186 0.16 -0.92 14.03
C CYS A 186 0.48 0.21 15.07
N VAL A 187 1.74 0.37 15.46
CA VAL A 187 2.24 1.26 16.52
C VAL A 187 2.03 2.74 16.19
N GLN A 188 1.85 3.06 14.92
CA GLN A 188 1.68 4.43 14.43
C GLN A 188 0.24 4.93 14.56
N VAL A 189 -0.72 4.07 14.91
CA VAL A 189 -2.15 4.45 14.95
C VAL A 189 -2.38 5.45 16.06
N GLY A 190 -3.08 6.55 15.75
CA GLY A 190 -3.29 7.67 16.67
C GLY A 190 -2.06 8.56 16.86
N ARG A 191 -0.89 8.22 16.30
CA ARG A 191 0.26 9.12 16.31
C ARG A 191 0.06 10.24 15.31
N LYS A 192 0.58 11.42 15.66
CA LYS A 192 0.55 12.60 14.80
C LYS A 192 1.38 12.37 13.53
N CYS A 193 0.75 12.53 12.38
CA CYS A 193 1.38 12.48 11.07
C CYS A 193 1.57 13.88 10.46
N GLY A 194 1.06 14.93 11.12
CA GLY A 194 1.29 16.34 10.82
C GLY A 194 0.50 17.25 11.78
N ILE A 195 0.45 18.56 11.50
CA ILE A 195 -0.29 19.53 12.31
C ILE A 195 -1.81 19.23 12.23
N ASN A 196 -2.44 18.93 13.37
CA ASN A 196 -3.85 18.52 13.50
C ASN A 196 -4.22 17.26 12.69
N MET A 197 -3.22 16.40 12.42
CA MET A 197 -3.39 15.16 11.66
C MET A 197 -2.85 13.97 12.45
N ILE A 198 -3.56 12.85 12.41
CA ILE A 198 -3.15 11.58 12.99
C ILE A 198 -3.30 10.45 11.97
N PHE A 199 -2.56 9.36 12.16
CA PHE A 199 -2.83 8.17 11.38
C PHE A 199 -4.06 7.42 11.89
N LYS A 200 -5.05 7.25 11.01
CA LYS A 200 -6.23 6.41 11.23
C LYS A 200 -6.11 5.11 10.42
N ILE A 201 -6.57 4.01 11.00
CA ILE A 201 -6.59 2.70 10.33
C ILE A 201 -7.65 2.74 9.23
N ILE A 202 -7.26 2.40 8.01
CA ILE A 202 -8.20 2.12 6.92
C ILE A 202 -8.55 0.64 6.95
N ASP A 203 -7.53 -0.21 7.11
CA ASP A 203 -7.68 -1.65 7.06
C ASP A 203 -6.66 -2.34 7.97
N ARG A 204 -7.05 -3.49 8.54
CA ARG A 204 -6.19 -4.36 9.33
C ARG A 204 -6.02 -5.67 8.58
N MET A 205 -4.78 -5.99 8.23
CA MET A 205 -4.47 -7.35 7.80
C MET A 205 -4.19 -8.16 9.05
N GLU A 206 -5.15 -8.99 9.45
CA GLU A 206 -4.94 -9.92 10.55
C GLU A 206 -3.80 -10.88 10.20
N PRO A 207 -2.81 -11.04 11.10
CA PRO A 207 -1.72 -11.96 10.84
C PRO A 207 -2.24 -13.39 10.83
N LEU A 208 -1.72 -14.19 9.91
CA LEU A 208 -2.00 -15.63 9.75
C LEU A 208 -1.64 -16.50 10.97
N SER A 209 -1.02 -15.91 11.99
CA SER A 209 -0.62 -16.57 13.23
C SER A 209 -1.25 -15.86 14.42
N SER A 210 -1.47 -16.57 15.52
CA SER A 210 -1.92 -16.02 16.81
C SER A 210 -0.97 -14.99 17.44
N ALA A 211 0.15 -14.64 16.79
CA ALA A 211 1.09 -13.61 17.21
C ALA A 211 0.58 -12.20 16.82
N PRO A 212 0.04 -11.40 17.76
CA PRO A 212 -0.63 -10.13 17.45
C PRO A 212 0.34 -9.05 16.92
N TRP A 213 1.64 -9.20 17.18
CA TRP A 213 2.68 -8.25 16.76
C TRP A 213 2.98 -8.27 15.25
N LEU A 214 2.48 -9.26 14.50
CA LEU A 214 2.61 -9.33 13.04
C LEU A 214 1.48 -8.63 12.29
N THR A 215 0.52 -8.01 13.00
CA THR A 215 -0.58 -7.29 12.36
C THR A 215 -0.05 -6.13 11.52
N LYS A 216 -0.32 -6.16 10.21
CA LYS A 216 -0.10 -4.99 9.33
C LYS A 216 -1.33 -4.10 9.42
N CYS A 217 -1.10 -2.81 9.60
CA CYS A 217 -2.15 -1.82 9.38
C CYS A 217 -1.87 -1.03 8.12
N ILE A 218 -2.89 -0.92 7.26
CA ILE A 218 -2.95 0.12 6.23
C ILE A 218 -3.59 1.33 6.89
N MET A 219 -2.90 2.45 6.84
CA MET A 219 -3.27 3.64 7.60
C MET A 219 -3.14 4.90 6.76
N LYS A 220 -4.11 5.80 6.92
CA LYS A 220 -4.20 7.10 6.23
C LYS A 220 -3.90 8.21 7.23
N CYS A 221 -3.10 9.18 6.84
CA CYS A 221 -2.98 10.43 7.58
C CYS A 221 -4.28 11.24 7.40
N SER A 222 -5.02 11.47 8.48
CA SER A 222 -6.34 12.10 8.48
C SER A 222 -6.44 13.15 9.59
N CYS A 223 -7.42 14.04 9.55
CA CYS A 223 -7.64 15.02 10.62
C CYS A 223 -7.89 14.33 11.97
N ASP A 224 -7.29 14.88 13.03
CA ASP A 224 -7.23 14.31 14.38
C ASP A 224 -8.62 13.96 14.92
N ASN A 225 -9.53 14.94 14.89
CA ASN A 225 -10.89 14.83 15.38
C ASN A 225 -11.88 15.63 14.52
N ASP A 226 -13.16 15.54 14.86
CA ASP A 226 -14.27 16.17 14.12
C ASP A 226 -14.28 17.70 14.22
N ASN A 227 -13.47 18.30 15.09
CA ASN A 227 -13.29 19.76 15.13
C ASN A 227 -12.36 20.26 14.02
N PHE A 228 -11.76 19.38 13.22
CA PHE A 228 -10.91 19.73 12.11
C PHE A 228 -11.46 19.16 10.81
N ILE A 229 -11.62 20.03 9.81
CA ILE A 229 -12.00 19.64 8.45
C ILE A 229 -10.80 19.72 7.51
N GLU A 230 -10.80 18.86 6.51
CA GLU A 230 -9.84 18.90 5.42
C GLU A 230 -10.13 20.10 4.50
N ASN A 231 -9.16 20.99 4.38
CA ASN A 231 -9.21 22.14 3.47
C ASN A 231 -7.85 22.31 2.80
N LYS A 232 -7.80 22.15 1.47
CA LYS A 232 -6.59 22.29 0.63
C LYS A 232 -5.40 21.47 1.15
N GLY A 233 -5.65 20.20 1.50
CA GLY A 233 -4.62 19.27 1.98
C GLY A 233 -4.09 19.58 3.39
N LYS A 234 -4.80 20.40 4.17
CA LYS A 234 -4.49 20.71 5.57
C LYS A 234 -5.74 20.51 6.45
N CYS A 235 -5.54 20.21 7.73
CA CYS A 235 -6.61 20.13 8.70
C CYS A 235 -6.77 21.47 9.43
N VAL A 236 -7.88 22.17 9.16
CA VAL A 236 -8.21 23.47 9.74
C VAL A 236 -9.32 23.32 10.77
N LYS A 237 -9.22 24.07 11.88
CA LYS A 237 -10.22 24.01 12.95
C LYS A 237 -11.52 24.61 12.42
N ILE A 238 -12.64 23.91 12.63
CA ILE A 238 -13.97 24.50 12.47
C ILE A 238 -14.06 25.57 13.56
N PHE A 239 -14.05 26.84 13.16
CA PHE A 239 -14.50 27.89 14.06
C PHE A 239 -16.00 27.69 14.16
N ASP A 240 -16.44 27.22 15.34
CA ASP A 240 -17.84 27.26 15.71
C ASP A 240 -18.13 28.75 15.93
N ASP A 241 -18.31 29.48 14.82
CA ASP A 241 -18.94 30.79 14.81
C ASP A 241 -20.41 30.57 15.18
N ARG A 242 -20.64 30.16 16.43
CA ARG A 242 -21.79 30.64 17.16
C ARG A 242 -21.54 32.12 17.38
N ILE A 243 -21.73 32.86 16.29
CA ILE A 243 -22.37 34.16 16.33
C ILE A 243 -23.44 34.01 17.41
N THR A 244 -23.20 34.70 18.51
CA THR A 244 -24.23 34.96 19.50
C THR A 244 -25.22 35.85 18.77
N ILE A 245 -26.11 35.24 17.97
CA ILE A 245 -27.28 35.92 17.45
C ILE A 245 -28.10 36.17 18.70
N SER A 246 -27.91 37.36 19.27
CA SER A 246 -28.82 37.95 20.22
C SER A 246 -30.23 37.73 19.69
N SER A 247 -31.00 36.97 20.46
CA SER A 247 -32.42 36.72 20.23
C SER A 247 -33.15 38.06 20.11
N SER A 248 -33.43 38.49 18.89
CA SER A 248 -34.48 39.45 18.60
C SER A 248 -35.49 38.79 17.67
N GLN A 249 -36.64 38.45 18.27
CA GLN A 249 -37.97 38.39 17.68
C GLN A 249 -38.12 37.75 16.28
N GLN A 250 -38.75 36.57 16.26
CA GLN A 250 -39.75 36.20 15.26
C GLN A 250 -40.67 35.14 15.90
N SER A 251 -41.87 35.53 16.34
CA SER A 251 -43.07 35.64 15.51
C SER A 251 -43.46 34.28 14.94
N SER A 252 -44.32 33.60 15.70
CA SER A 252 -45.11 32.45 15.30
C SER A 252 -45.71 32.60 13.91
N ASN A 253 -45.47 31.62 13.04
CA ASN A 253 -46.42 31.24 11.99
C ASN A 253 -46.37 29.72 11.85
N GLN A 254 -47.45 29.09 12.29
CA GLN A 254 -47.76 27.68 12.05
C GLN A 254 -47.93 27.46 10.55
N LEU A 255 -47.17 26.54 9.98
CA LEU A 255 -47.46 25.94 8.68
C LEU A 255 -47.64 24.44 8.89
N ASN A 256 -48.90 24.03 8.89
CA ASN A 256 -49.33 22.65 8.75
C ASN A 256 -48.81 22.10 7.43
N LEU A 257 -47.80 21.21 7.48
CA LEU A 257 -47.46 20.35 6.36
C LEU A 257 -47.86 18.92 6.72
N GLY A 258 -49.00 18.49 6.18
CA GLY A 258 -49.50 17.13 6.31
C GLY A 258 -48.57 16.14 5.62
N ILE A 259 -47.87 15.34 6.41
CA ILE A 259 -47.16 14.15 5.94
C ILE A 259 -48.21 13.06 5.70
N ARG A 260 -48.55 12.82 4.42
CA ARG A 260 -49.21 11.58 4.01
C ARG A 260 -48.19 10.44 4.09
N LEU A 261 -48.27 9.66 5.18
CA LEU A 261 -47.65 8.34 5.26
C LEU A 261 -48.32 7.43 4.22
N ILE A 262 -47.59 7.07 3.16
CA ILE A 262 -47.99 5.96 2.28
C ILE A 262 -47.49 4.68 2.96
N LEU A 263 -48.38 4.00 3.67
CA LEU A 263 -48.20 2.61 4.06
C LEU A 263 -48.25 1.74 2.80
N ILE A 264 -47.11 1.20 2.38
CA ILE A 264 -47.07 0.07 1.45
C ILE A 264 -47.18 -1.19 2.32
N SER A 265 -48.37 -1.77 2.37
CA SER A 265 -48.64 -3.08 2.95
C SER A 265 -47.95 -4.16 2.11
N ALA A 266 -46.97 -4.84 2.69
CA ALA A 266 -46.36 -6.02 2.12
C ALA A 266 -47.35 -7.20 2.20
N THR A 267 -47.94 -7.57 1.07
CA THR A 267 -48.72 -8.80 0.96
C THR A 267 -47.75 -9.98 0.90
N PHE A 268 -47.70 -10.76 1.99
CA PHE A 268 -47.07 -12.07 2.01
C PHE A 268 -47.86 -13.02 1.10
N LEU A 269 -47.28 -13.40 -0.03
CA LEU A 269 -47.73 -14.56 -0.80
C LEU A 269 -47.03 -15.81 -0.26
N THR A 270 -47.78 -16.62 0.47
CA THR A 270 -47.44 -18.01 0.77
C THR A 270 -47.64 -18.85 -0.48
N PHE A 271 -46.57 -19.44 -1.02
CA PHE A 271 -46.65 -20.45 -2.06
C PHE A 271 -46.70 -21.85 -1.45
N ASP A 272 -47.84 -22.52 -1.66
CA ASP A 272 -47.99 -23.95 -1.47
C ASP A 272 -47.45 -24.75 -2.67
N LYS A 273 -47.14 -26.01 -2.35
CA LYS A 273 -46.43 -27.10 -3.06
C LYS A 273 -46.69 -27.37 -4.57
N PRO A 274 -45.84 -28.23 -5.20
CA PRO A 274 -45.44 -28.10 -6.60
C PRO A 274 -46.19 -29.02 -7.57
N LYS A 275 -46.21 -28.63 -8.85
CA LYS A 275 -46.27 -29.58 -9.98
C LYS A 275 -45.28 -29.17 -11.08
N PRO A 276 -44.68 -30.16 -11.78
CA PRO A 276 -43.53 -29.95 -12.65
C PRO A 276 -43.93 -29.62 -14.08
N ASN A 277 -42.92 -29.19 -14.85
CA ASN A 277 -42.91 -28.88 -16.28
C ASN A 277 -43.32 -27.45 -16.65
N PHE A 278 -42.37 -26.53 -16.58
CA PHE A 278 -42.18 -25.53 -17.63
C PHE A 278 -40.69 -25.15 -17.74
N SER A 279 -40.14 -25.41 -18.93
CA SER A 279 -38.86 -24.90 -19.40
C SER A 279 -38.95 -23.39 -19.59
N CYS A 280 -38.04 -22.62 -18.99
CA CYS A 280 -37.75 -21.26 -19.40
C CYS A 280 -36.34 -20.84 -18.98
N HIS A 281 -35.45 -20.80 -19.98
CA HIS A 281 -34.14 -20.15 -19.91
C HIS A 281 -34.34 -18.64 -19.70
N ARG A 282 -34.03 -18.14 -18.49
CA ARG A 282 -33.62 -16.74 -18.28
C ARG A 282 -32.77 -16.67 -17.02
N PHE A 283 -31.46 -16.77 -17.21
CA PHE A 283 -30.49 -16.36 -16.20
C PHE A 283 -30.63 -14.85 -16.00
N VAL A 284 -31.32 -14.44 -14.94
CA VAL A 284 -31.19 -13.08 -14.42
C VAL A 284 -29.82 -13.04 -13.75
N ILE A 285 -28.83 -12.49 -14.46
CA ILE A 285 -27.54 -12.15 -13.86
C ILE A 285 -27.84 -11.04 -12.86
N ALA A 286 -27.86 -11.37 -11.58
CA ALA A 286 -27.85 -10.38 -10.52
C ALA A 286 -26.52 -9.61 -10.64
N VAL A 287 -26.59 -8.40 -11.20
CA VAL A 287 -25.44 -7.48 -11.26
C VAL A 287 -25.23 -6.94 -9.85
N TRP A 288 -24.31 -7.56 -9.11
CA TRP A 288 -23.90 -7.07 -7.81
C TRP A 288 -23.02 -5.83 -8.00
N HIS A 289 -23.58 -4.65 -7.77
CA HIS A 289 -22.81 -3.40 -7.73
C HIS A 289 -21.82 -3.45 -6.55
N LYS A 290 -20.52 -3.35 -6.83
CA LYS A 290 -19.47 -3.29 -5.80
C LYS A 290 -19.36 -1.86 -5.27
N LYS A 291 -18.93 -1.71 -4.02
CA LYS A 291 -18.73 -0.38 -3.42
C LYS A 291 -17.43 0.23 -3.94
N LEU A 292 -17.42 1.55 -4.12
CA LEU A 292 -16.22 2.30 -4.44
C LEU A 292 -15.12 2.01 -3.40
N LEU A 293 -13.88 1.92 -3.87
CA LEU A 293 -12.69 1.53 -3.09
C LEU A 293 -12.65 0.09 -2.57
N GLN A 294 -13.65 -0.75 -2.86
CA GLN A 294 -13.64 -2.16 -2.48
C GLN A 294 -12.52 -2.91 -3.20
N VAL A 295 -11.69 -3.61 -2.42
CA VAL A 295 -10.63 -4.48 -2.91
C VAL A 295 -11.18 -5.89 -3.10
N THR A 296 -10.87 -6.51 -4.23
CA THR A 296 -11.27 -7.88 -4.57
C THR A 296 -10.06 -8.64 -5.12
N PHE A 297 -9.96 -9.93 -4.80
CA PHE A 297 -9.00 -10.82 -5.42
C PHE A 297 -9.57 -11.34 -6.74
N ASP A 298 -8.85 -11.12 -7.84
CA ASP A 298 -9.15 -11.69 -9.15
C ASP A 298 -8.09 -12.76 -9.48
N PRO A 299 -8.47 -14.05 -9.48
CA PRO A 299 -7.56 -15.16 -9.76
C PRO A 299 -6.99 -15.17 -11.19
N SER A 300 -7.58 -14.38 -12.09
CA SER A 300 -7.26 -14.36 -13.54
C SER A 300 -6.78 -13.00 -14.05
N CYS A 301 -6.90 -11.94 -13.24
CA CYS A 301 -6.70 -10.55 -13.63
C CYS A 301 -7.52 -10.08 -14.85
N GLN A 302 -8.54 -10.84 -15.25
CA GLN A 302 -9.38 -10.52 -16.40
C GLN A 302 -10.40 -9.41 -16.11
N GLN A 303 -10.63 -9.10 -14.84
CA GLN A 303 -11.57 -8.06 -14.44
C GLN A 303 -10.98 -6.65 -14.50
N ILE A 304 -9.67 -6.50 -14.72
CA ILE A 304 -9.02 -5.18 -14.83
C ILE A 304 -9.64 -4.40 -16.00
N GLY A 305 -10.15 -3.21 -15.72
CA GLY A 305 -10.84 -2.34 -16.67
C GLY A 305 -12.35 -2.61 -16.79
N ASN A 306 -12.86 -3.73 -16.27
CA ASN A 306 -14.30 -4.00 -16.27
C ASN A 306 -15.02 -3.07 -15.29
N LYS A 307 -16.30 -2.80 -15.59
CA LYS A 307 -17.16 -1.96 -14.74
C LYS A 307 -17.45 -2.68 -13.42
N CYS A 308 -17.15 -2.02 -12.31
CA CYS A 308 -17.52 -2.47 -10.97
C CYS A 308 -18.69 -1.69 -10.38
N GLY A 309 -19.13 -0.63 -11.08
CA GLY A 309 -20.25 0.24 -10.72
C GLY A 309 -20.52 1.30 -11.80
N LEU A 310 -21.50 2.17 -11.55
CA LEU A 310 -21.80 3.32 -12.41
C LEU A 310 -20.62 4.28 -12.37
N ASN A 311 -19.96 4.46 -13.53
CA ASN A 311 -18.74 5.26 -13.69
C ASN A 311 -17.59 4.78 -12.80
N MET A 312 -17.53 3.48 -12.52
CA MET A 312 -16.45 2.85 -11.76
C MET A 312 -15.87 1.67 -12.52
N VAL A 313 -14.56 1.49 -12.45
CA VAL A 313 -13.81 0.40 -13.09
C VAL A 313 -12.87 -0.28 -12.11
N PHE A 314 -12.61 -1.56 -12.31
CA PHE A 314 -11.58 -2.27 -11.54
C PHE A 314 -10.19 -1.86 -12.02
N ASN A 315 -9.35 -1.39 -11.10
CA ASN A 315 -7.97 -1.03 -11.32
C ASN A 315 -7.02 -2.00 -10.58
N LEU A 316 -5.84 -2.24 -11.13
CA LEU A 316 -4.86 -3.16 -10.54
C LEU A 316 -4.17 -2.51 -9.34
N ILE A 317 -4.21 -3.17 -8.17
CA ILE A 317 -3.45 -2.74 -6.99
C ILE A 317 -2.09 -3.42 -6.99
N VAL A 318 -2.08 -4.75 -7.03
CA VAL A 318 -0.87 -5.56 -6.98
C VAL A 318 -1.12 -6.89 -7.68
N GLN A 319 -0.15 -7.30 -8.49
CA GLN A 319 -0.10 -8.62 -9.09
C GLN A 319 0.74 -9.53 -8.19
N ILE A 320 0.19 -10.68 -7.78
CA ILE A 320 0.86 -11.60 -6.85
C ILE A 320 1.58 -12.70 -7.63
N LEU A 321 0.94 -13.21 -8.69
CA LEU A 321 1.42 -14.28 -9.57
C LEU A 321 1.09 -13.94 -11.01
N ILE A 322 1.64 -14.71 -11.95
CA ILE A 322 1.50 -14.50 -13.42
C ILE A 322 0.04 -14.24 -13.82
N ASN A 323 -0.94 -14.86 -13.17
CA ASN A 323 -2.35 -14.73 -13.51
C ASN A 323 -3.28 -14.19 -12.41
N SER A 324 -2.80 -13.86 -11.20
CA SER A 324 -3.69 -13.43 -10.10
C SER A 324 -3.30 -12.10 -9.50
N CYS A 325 -4.29 -11.28 -9.17
CA CYS A 325 -4.08 -9.93 -8.64
C CYS A 325 -5.15 -9.52 -7.64
N PHE A 326 -4.80 -8.52 -6.84
CA PHE A 326 -5.78 -7.71 -6.14
C PHE A 326 -6.13 -6.49 -6.99
N ILE A 327 -7.42 -6.29 -7.18
CA ILE A 327 -8.00 -5.17 -7.92
C ILE A 327 -8.88 -4.33 -7.00
N ARG A 328 -9.00 -3.05 -7.28
CA ARG A 328 -9.83 -2.08 -6.56
C ARG A 328 -10.87 -1.49 -7.47
N CYS A 329 -12.09 -1.31 -6.99
CA CYS A 329 -13.08 -0.51 -7.71
C CYS A 329 -12.78 0.98 -7.54
N GLU A 330 -12.50 1.71 -8.63
CA GLU A 330 -12.15 3.14 -8.64
C GLU A 330 -13.02 3.90 -9.64
N CYS A 331 -13.09 5.23 -9.53
CA CYS A 331 -13.80 6.03 -10.52
C CYS A 331 -13.15 5.90 -11.91
N GLU A 332 -13.99 5.72 -12.92
CA GLU A 332 -13.56 5.76 -14.30
C GLU A 332 -13.04 7.17 -14.66
N TYR A 333 -12.15 7.23 -15.64
CA TYR A 333 -11.60 8.48 -16.14
C TYR A 333 -12.69 9.50 -16.51
N GLY A 334 -12.52 10.76 -16.07
CA GLY A 334 -13.49 11.84 -16.24
C GLY A 334 -14.56 11.94 -15.15
N PHE A 335 -14.50 11.03 -14.16
CA PHE A 335 -15.36 11.04 -12.97
C PHE A 335 -14.52 11.25 -11.71
N VAL A 336 -15.11 11.94 -10.73
CA VAL A 336 -14.50 12.23 -9.43
C VAL A 336 -15.34 11.58 -8.34
N GLU A 337 -14.66 11.01 -7.35
CA GLU A 337 -15.32 10.45 -6.16
C GLU A 337 -15.94 11.57 -5.31
N LYS A 338 -17.24 11.45 -5.05
CA LYS A 338 -17.97 12.30 -4.11
C LYS A 338 -19.01 11.44 -3.39
N ASP A 339 -18.92 11.40 -2.05
CA ASP A 339 -19.85 10.66 -1.18
C ASP A 339 -20.02 9.17 -1.57
N GLY A 340 -18.91 8.53 -1.97
CA GLY A 340 -18.88 7.12 -2.38
C GLY A 340 -19.45 6.84 -3.78
N GLN A 341 -19.73 7.89 -4.57
CA GLN A 341 -20.19 7.80 -5.95
C GLN A 341 -19.21 8.49 -6.90
N CYS A 342 -19.21 8.07 -8.17
CA CYS A 342 -18.36 8.67 -9.21
C CYS A 342 -19.18 9.58 -10.11
N LEU A 343 -18.96 10.88 -10.01
CA LEU A 343 -19.72 11.92 -10.72
C LEU A 343 -18.86 12.58 -11.80
N ARG A 344 -19.48 12.90 -12.94
CA ARG A 344 -18.78 13.52 -14.08
C ARG A 344 -18.37 14.95 -13.72
N HIS A 345 -17.13 15.32 -14.01
CA HIS A 345 -16.58 16.64 -13.69
C HIS A 345 -17.40 17.82 -14.25
N SER A 346 -18.20 17.60 -15.31
CA SER A 346 -18.97 18.63 -16.02
C SER A 346 -20.28 19.08 -15.35
N ILE A 347 -20.68 18.51 -14.21
CA ILE A 347 -21.92 18.93 -13.51
C ILE A 347 -21.67 20.17 -12.63
N PHE A 348 -20.41 20.54 -12.37
CA PHE A 348 -20.06 21.83 -11.78
C PHE A 348 -19.83 22.89 -12.86
N ARG A 349 -20.84 23.09 -13.71
CA ARG A 349 -20.98 24.33 -14.49
C ARG A 349 -21.89 25.24 -13.68
N GLU A 350 -21.31 25.94 -12.71
CA GLU A 350 -21.96 27.14 -12.19
C GLU A 350 -22.00 28.13 -13.38
N VAL A 351 -23.20 28.31 -13.94
CA VAL A 351 -23.43 29.24 -15.04
C VAL A 351 -23.32 30.64 -14.48
N THR A 352 -22.12 31.20 -14.51
CA THR A 352 -21.90 32.64 -14.45
C THR A 352 -21.44 33.11 -15.82
N THR A 353 -22.39 33.73 -16.52
CA THR A 353 -22.20 34.46 -17.76
C THR A 353 -21.44 35.76 -17.47
N THR A 354 -20.12 35.78 -17.63
CA THR A 354 -19.38 37.03 -17.93
C THR A 354 -18.11 36.71 -18.73
N ASN A 355 -17.84 37.60 -19.69
CA ASN A 355 -16.96 37.43 -20.84
C ASN A 355 -15.49 37.75 -20.51
N GLU A 356 -14.97 37.28 -19.37
CA GLU A 356 -13.58 37.51 -18.97
C GLU A 356 -12.76 36.22 -18.93
N ASP A 357 -11.49 36.36 -19.29
CA ASP A 357 -10.53 35.31 -19.63
C ASP A 357 -10.53 34.13 -18.65
N PHE A 358 -11.06 32.99 -19.12
CA PHE A 358 -11.02 31.72 -18.42
C PHE A 358 -9.57 31.20 -18.32
N ILE A 359 -8.98 31.30 -17.15
CA ILE A 359 -7.83 30.47 -16.75
C ILE A 359 -8.39 29.46 -15.74
N ALA A 360 -8.63 28.23 -16.17
CA ALA A 360 -8.88 27.14 -15.23
C ALA A 360 -7.67 27.03 -14.30
N SER A 361 -7.90 27.20 -12.99
CA SER A 361 -6.85 27.30 -11.97
C SER A 361 -6.00 26.05 -11.80
N ASP A 362 -6.43 24.93 -12.38
CA ASP A 362 -5.82 23.61 -12.21
C ASP A 362 -5.13 23.11 -13.48
N LEU A 363 -4.94 23.96 -14.49
CA LEU A 363 -4.11 23.61 -15.64
C LEU A 363 -2.62 23.61 -15.24
N PRO A 364 -1.84 22.59 -15.64
CA PRO A 364 -0.42 22.51 -15.33
C PRO A 364 0.31 23.73 -15.91
N ARG A 365 1.21 24.32 -15.13
CA ARG A 365 2.02 25.46 -15.56
C ARG A 365 2.95 25.03 -16.71
N ILE A 366 3.43 26.00 -17.51
CA ILE A 366 4.46 25.70 -18.51
C ILE A 366 5.64 25.02 -17.80
N ASN A 367 6.16 23.95 -18.41
CA ASN A 367 7.23 23.09 -17.90
C ASN A 367 6.90 22.30 -16.62
N GLU A 368 5.69 22.40 -16.07
CA GLU A 368 5.25 21.54 -14.96
C GLU A 368 5.00 20.13 -15.48
N LYS A 369 5.74 19.17 -14.92
CA LYS A 369 5.60 17.76 -15.28
C LYS A 369 4.42 17.15 -14.55
N PHE A 370 3.55 16.48 -15.29
CA PHE A 370 2.46 15.69 -14.74
C PHE A 370 2.47 14.29 -15.33
N TYR A 371 1.91 13.35 -14.56
CA TYR A 371 1.85 11.95 -14.93
C TYR A 371 0.49 11.62 -15.53
N ASN A 372 0.49 10.96 -16.69
CA ASN A 372 -0.70 10.53 -17.39
C ASN A 372 -0.57 9.04 -17.73
N SER A 373 -1.44 8.22 -17.18
CA SER A 373 -1.39 6.76 -17.28
C SER A 373 -1.62 6.17 -18.68
N ASP A 374 -2.11 6.97 -19.62
CA ASP A 374 -2.63 6.50 -20.92
C ASP A 374 -2.13 7.34 -22.11
N CYS A 375 -1.35 8.39 -21.87
CA CYS A 375 -0.68 9.23 -22.89
C CYS A 375 -1.61 9.90 -23.93
N ARG A 376 -2.93 9.79 -23.80
CA ARG A 376 -3.90 10.23 -24.83
C ARG A 376 -4.10 11.74 -24.88
N GLN A 377 -3.63 12.48 -23.87
CA GLN A 377 -3.79 13.94 -23.81
C GLN A 377 -2.81 14.73 -24.71
N THR A 378 -1.95 14.08 -25.49
CA THR A 378 -0.99 14.78 -26.39
C THR A 378 -1.64 15.68 -27.44
N GLN A 379 -2.92 15.48 -27.75
CA GLN A 379 -3.66 16.31 -28.71
C GLN A 379 -4.43 17.47 -28.07
N LEU A 380 -4.44 17.57 -26.74
CA LEU A 380 -5.19 18.61 -26.04
C LEU A 380 -4.33 19.86 -25.82
N ALA A 381 -4.93 21.03 -26.02
CA ALA A 381 -4.36 22.28 -25.59
C ALA A 381 -4.44 22.38 -24.06
N CYS A 382 -3.34 22.75 -23.42
CA CYS A 382 -3.31 22.96 -21.97
C CYS A 382 -3.25 24.45 -21.58
N GLY A 383 -3.50 25.33 -22.55
CA GLY A 383 -3.53 26.77 -22.37
C GLY A 383 -3.60 27.50 -23.71
N ARG A 384 -3.82 28.82 -23.67
CA ARG A 384 -3.84 29.65 -24.88
C ARG A 384 -2.46 29.66 -25.52
N ASN A 385 -2.37 29.17 -26.76
CA ASN A 385 -1.11 28.98 -27.51
C ASN A 385 -0.14 27.97 -26.86
N MET A 386 -0.67 26.97 -26.14
CA MET A 386 0.12 25.90 -25.50
C MET A 386 -0.34 24.52 -26.00
N LYS A 387 0.60 23.57 -26.06
CA LYS A 387 0.39 22.15 -26.35
C LYS A 387 1.01 21.27 -25.27
N ILE A 388 0.43 20.08 -25.07
CA ILE A 388 1.00 19.05 -24.21
C ILE A 388 2.08 18.30 -24.99
N ILE A 389 3.26 18.15 -24.38
CA ILE A 389 4.37 17.35 -24.93
C ILE A 389 4.64 16.16 -24.00
N SER A 390 4.76 14.95 -24.57
CA SER A 390 5.19 13.75 -23.86
C SER A 390 6.71 13.59 -23.94
N ILE A 391 7.39 13.51 -22.80
CA ILE A 391 8.86 13.32 -22.76
C ILE A 391 9.21 11.84 -22.71
N TRP A 392 8.39 11.04 -22.05
CA TRP A 392 8.70 9.64 -21.77
C TRP A 392 7.44 8.78 -21.88
N LYS A 393 7.57 7.60 -22.48
CA LYS A 393 6.51 6.58 -22.58
C LYS A 393 7.03 5.31 -21.93
N ASN A 394 6.48 4.95 -20.77
CA ASN A 394 6.84 3.72 -20.08
C ASN A 394 5.78 2.65 -20.38
N PRO A 395 6.14 1.49 -20.95
CA PRO A 395 5.19 0.39 -21.10
C PRO A 395 4.78 -0.12 -19.72
N VAL A 396 3.47 -0.13 -19.44
CA VAL A 396 2.92 -0.56 -18.14
C VAL A 396 2.52 -2.03 -18.19
N ASP A 397 2.23 -2.58 -19.38
CA ASP A 397 1.88 -3.99 -19.60
C ASP A 397 2.11 -4.46 -21.06
N GLN A 398 1.88 -5.75 -21.32
CA GLN A 398 1.91 -6.37 -22.66
C GLN A 398 0.74 -5.96 -23.58
N GLN A 399 -0.17 -5.08 -23.15
CA GLN A 399 -1.39 -4.69 -23.88
C GLN A 399 -1.28 -3.29 -24.52
N ASN A 400 -0.07 -2.81 -24.83
CA ASN A 400 0.19 -1.49 -25.42
C ASN A 400 -0.32 -0.30 -24.57
N ARG A 401 -0.45 -0.46 -23.24
CA ARG A 401 -0.70 0.69 -22.36
C ARG A 401 0.62 1.37 -21.99
N PHE A 402 0.70 2.66 -22.27
CA PHE A 402 1.84 3.50 -21.95
C PHE A 402 1.45 4.52 -20.90
N ALA A 403 2.24 4.60 -19.83
CA ALA A 403 2.25 5.75 -18.97
C ALA A 403 3.21 6.80 -19.52
N CYS A 404 2.80 8.06 -19.48
CA CYS A 404 3.61 9.19 -19.92
C CYS A 404 3.87 10.18 -18.81
N THR A 405 5.09 10.71 -18.80
CA THR A 405 5.36 12.01 -18.20
C THR A 405 5.16 13.07 -19.27
N GLN A 406 4.25 14.00 -19.00
CA GLN A 406 3.84 15.07 -19.90
C GLN A 406 4.10 16.44 -19.27
N PHE A 407 4.18 17.47 -20.09
CA PHE A 407 4.26 18.87 -19.64
C PHE A 407 3.65 19.80 -20.69
N CYS A 408 3.32 21.02 -20.27
CA CYS A 408 2.85 22.07 -21.18
C CYS A 408 3.99 22.87 -21.77
N ALA A 409 3.94 23.09 -23.07
CA ALA A 409 4.88 23.92 -23.81
C ALA A 409 4.15 24.88 -24.76
N CYS A 410 4.84 25.92 -25.23
CA CYS A 410 4.29 26.82 -26.23
C CYS A 410 4.11 26.12 -27.60
N ASN A 411 3.06 26.52 -28.32
CA ASN A 411 2.89 26.13 -29.72
C ASN A 411 4.01 26.70 -30.59
N ASP A 412 4.21 26.10 -31.75
CA ASP A 412 5.22 26.54 -32.70
C ASP A 412 4.93 28.00 -33.14
N GLY A 413 5.96 28.86 -33.10
CA GLY A 413 5.83 30.31 -33.33
C GLY A 413 5.51 31.15 -32.09
N PHE A 414 5.43 30.52 -30.90
CA PHE A 414 5.28 31.21 -29.62
C PHE A 414 6.46 30.92 -28.70
N VAL A 415 6.85 31.91 -27.90
CA VAL A 415 7.90 31.80 -26.88
C VAL A 415 7.31 32.04 -25.49
N GLU A 416 7.85 31.35 -24.50
CA GLU A 416 7.47 31.55 -23.10
C GLU A 416 8.07 32.87 -22.58
N ILE A 417 7.20 33.77 -22.10
CA ILE A 417 7.58 35.03 -21.43
C ILE A 417 6.71 35.16 -20.18
N ASN A 418 7.32 35.08 -19.00
CA ASN A 418 6.65 35.15 -17.69
C ASN A 418 5.51 34.13 -17.53
N GLY A 419 5.76 32.87 -17.91
CA GLY A 419 4.78 31.78 -17.80
C GLY A 419 3.60 31.87 -18.77
N ARG A 420 3.69 32.72 -19.81
CA ARG A 420 2.69 32.84 -20.89
C ARG A 420 3.34 32.72 -22.25
N CYS A 421 2.66 32.08 -23.20
CA CYS A 421 3.14 31.95 -24.57
C CYS A 421 2.76 33.15 -25.43
N LYS A 422 3.74 33.90 -25.94
CA LYS A 422 3.56 35.09 -26.78
C LYS A 422 4.14 34.86 -28.18
N ARG A 423 3.46 35.38 -29.21
CA ARG A 423 3.93 35.30 -30.59
C ARG A 423 5.14 36.20 -30.77
N VAL A 424 6.21 35.69 -31.36
CA VAL A 424 7.38 36.50 -31.75
C VAL A 424 7.03 37.24 -33.03
N LYS A 425 7.14 38.57 -33.05
CA LYS A 425 7.12 39.31 -34.33
C LYS A 425 8.45 39.02 -35.03
N GLN A 426 8.40 38.38 -36.19
CA GLN A 426 9.56 38.33 -37.09
C GLN A 426 9.86 39.77 -37.51
N PHE A 427 11.09 40.21 -37.25
CA PHE A 427 11.60 41.50 -37.70
C PHE A 427 12.09 41.39 -39.14
#